data_AF-A0A974ZR06-F1
#
_entry.id   AF-A0A974ZR06-F1
#
_cell.length_a   1.000
_cell.length_b   1.000
_cell.length_c   1.000
_cell.angle_alpha   90.00
_cell.angle_beta   90.00
_cell.angle_gamma   90.00
#
_symmetry.space_group_name_H-M   'P 1'
#
loop_
_entity.id
_entity.type
_entity.pdbx_description
1 polymer ?
#
loop_
_entity_poly.entity_id
_entity_poly.type
_entity_poly.pdbx_seq_one_letter_code
_entity_poly.pdbx_strand_id
1 'polypeptide(L)'
;MRLTTWPNGSPIHVMVLPENHPLHIRFAKEVLGVYPFQLRSAWDRLIYSGTGLAPTVVENMDEMRRKLEAMPGSIGYIEKNEKN
;
A
#
# COMPACT_ATOMS: atom_id res chain seq x y z
N MET A 1 9.52 8.72 -13.43
CA MET A 1 9.95 9.15 -12.08
C MET A 1 9.02 8.55 -11.05
N ARG A 2 9.56 8.09 -9.92
CA ARG A 2 8.77 7.49 -8.83
C ARG A 2 8.52 8.56 -7.76
N LEU A 3 7.28 8.68 -7.29
CA LEU A 3 6.92 9.64 -6.24
C LEU A 3 7.20 9.03 -4.86
N THR A 4 7.99 9.74 -4.05
CA THR A 4 8.27 9.37 -2.65
C THR A 4 7.79 10.43 -1.67
N THR A 5 7.35 11.58 -2.18
CA THR A 5 6.79 12.70 -1.43
C THR A 5 5.53 13.23 -2.10
N TRP A 6 4.61 13.73 -1.29
CA TRP A 6 3.45 14.49 -1.73
C TRP A 6 3.85 15.87 -2.25
N PRO A 7 2.97 16.58 -2.99
CA PRO A 7 3.26 17.94 -3.47
C PRO A 7 3.59 18.94 -2.36
N ASN A 8 3.11 18.70 -1.13
CA ASN A 8 3.41 19.51 0.05
C ASN A 8 4.76 19.13 0.72
N GLY A 9 5.53 18.21 0.15
CA GLY A 9 6.83 17.75 0.68
C GLY A 9 6.74 16.64 1.72
N SER A 10 5.56 16.26 2.21
CA SER A 10 5.42 15.17 3.18
C SER A 10 5.80 13.83 2.54
N PRO A 11 6.49 12.93 3.27
CA PRO A 11 6.80 11.58 2.78
C PRO A 11 5.53 10.78 2.50
N ILE A 12 5.58 9.95 1.46
CA ILE A 12 4.51 8.99 1.16
C ILE A 12 4.77 7.70 1.94
N HIS A 13 3.84 7.33 2.82
CA HIS A 13 3.88 6.07 3.55
C HIS A 13 2.85 5.09 3.01
N VAL A 14 3.28 4.17 2.15
CA VAL A 14 2.37 3.19 1.55
C VAL A 14 2.03 2.09 2.56
N MET A 15 0.75 1.77 2.70
CA MET A 15 0.24 0.67 3.52
C MET A 15 -0.48 -0.35 2.65
N VAL A 16 -0.25 -1.64 2.93
CA VAL A 16 -0.86 -2.76 2.20
C VAL A 16 -1.31 -3.85 3.17
N LEU A 17 -2.30 -4.64 2.77
CA LEU A 17 -2.68 -5.88 3.47
C LEU A 17 -1.76 -7.05 3.04
N PRO A 18 -1.78 -8.19 3.75
CA PRO A 18 -0.99 -9.36 3.38
C PRO A 18 -1.34 -9.86 1.97
N GLU A 19 -0.38 -10.50 1.30
CA GLU A 19 -0.51 -10.87 -0.11
C GLU A 19 -1.70 -11.81 -0.40
N ASN A 20 -2.03 -12.67 0.55
CA ASN A 20 -3.15 -13.60 0.49
C ASN A 20 -4.49 -12.97 0.91
N HIS A 21 -4.51 -11.70 1.33
CA HIS A 21 -5.74 -11.04 1.75
C HIS A 21 -6.64 -10.79 0.53
N PRO A 22 -7.93 -11.20 0.54
CA PRO A 22 -8.82 -11.06 -0.61
C PRO A 22 -8.89 -9.63 -1.16
N LEU A 23 -8.96 -8.63 -0.28
CA LEU A 23 -8.94 -7.21 -0.68
C LEU A 23 -7.61 -6.79 -1.35
N HIS A 24 -6.44 -7.27 -0.89
CA HIS A 24 -5.17 -6.98 -1.55
C HIS A 24 -5.12 -7.57 -2.95
N ILE A 25 -5.55 -8.83 -3.09
CA ILE A 25 -5.63 -9.53 -4.37
C ILE A 25 -6.55 -8.77 -5.32
N ARG A 26 -7.74 -8.38 -4.85
CA ARG A 26 -8.71 -7.62 -5.65
C ARG A 26 -8.15 -6.26 -6.05
N PHE A 27 -7.58 -5.51 -5.11
CA PHE A 27 -6.98 -4.20 -5.37
C PHE A 27 -5.84 -4.28 -6.41
N ALA A 28 -4.90 -5.22 -6.23
CA ALA A 28 -3.80 -5.40 -7.16
C ALA A 28 -4.31 -5.70 -8.58
N LYS A 29 -5.27 -6.62 -8.71
CA LYS A 29 -5.76 -7.07 -10.01
C LYS A 29 -6.68 -6.06 -10.69
N GLU A 30 -7.65 -5.53 -9.96
CA GLU A 30 -8.73 -4.73 -10.53
C GLU A 30 -8.41 -3.24 -10.59
N VAL A 31 -7.62 -2.73 -9.62
CA VAL A 31 -7.27 -1.30 -9.56
C VAL A 31 -5.88 -1.04 -10.15
N LEU A 32 -4.90 -1.87 -9.81
CA LEU A 32 -3.53 -1.69 -10.30
C LEU A 32 -3.22 -2.44 -11.60
N GLY A 33 -4.09 -3.37 -12.03
CA GLY A 33 -3.91 -4.16 -13.25
C GLY A 33 -2.74 -5.15 -13.20
N VAL A 34 -2.31 -5.57 -12.00
CA VAL A 34 -1.17 -6.49 -11.80
C VAL A 34 -1.53 -7.61 -10.84
N TYR A 35 -0.82 -8.73 -10.91
CA TYR A 35 -0.94 -9.77 -9.89
C TYR A 35 -0.16 -9.41 -8.61
N PRO A 36 -0.57 -9.89 -7.42
CA PRO A 36 0.10 -9.58 -6.15
C PRO A 36 1.62 -9.84 -6.16
N PHE A 37 2.06 -10.97 -6.75
CA PHE A 37 3.49 -11.28 -6.87
C PHE A 37 4.25 -10.27 -7.76
N GLN A 38 3.61 -9.69 -8.76
CA GLN A 38 4.21 -8.65 -9.62
C GLN A 38 4.34 -7.33 -8.86
N LEU A 39 3.33 -6.99 -8.05
CA LEU A 39 3.39 -5.84 -7.15
C LEU A 39 4.52 -6.00 -6.12
N ARG A 40 4.64 -7.18 -5.50
CA ARG A 40 5.78 -7.52 -4.61
C ARG A 40 7.12 -7.39 -5.34
N SER A 41 7.23 -7.96 -6.53
CA SER A 41 8.46 -7.88 -7.33
C SER A 41 8.85 -6.44 -7.67
N ALA A 42 7.87 -5.55 -7.88
CA ALA A 42 8.13 -4.13 -8.08
C ALA A 42 8.73 -3.49 -6.82
N TRP A 43 8.19 -3.79 -5.64
CA TRP A 43 8.77 -3.33 -4.37
C TRP A 43 10.17 -3.88 -4.13
N ASP A 44 10.40 -5.17 -4.39
CA ASP A 44 11.71 -5.80 -4.20
C ASP A 44 12.79 -5.13 -5.05
N ARG A 45 12.49 -4.79 -6.31
CA ARG A 45 13.41 -4.03 -7.18
C ARG A 45 13.74 -2.64 -6.63
N LEU A 46 12.76 -1.99 -6.01
CA LEU A 46 12.93 -0.65 -5.44
C LEU A 46 13.78 -0.68 -4.17
N ILE A 47 13.58 -1.70 -3.34
CA ILE A 47 14.37 -1.94 -2.13
C ILE A 47 15.81 -2.30 -2.53
N TYR A 48 15.98 -3.24 -3.46
CA TYR A 48 17.30 -3.72 -3.89
C TYR A 48 18.16 -2.62 -4.52
N SER A 49 17.55 -1.73 -5.30
CA SER A 49 18.26 -0.58 -5.90
C SER A 49 18.54 0.55 -4.91
N GLY A 50 18.05 0.46 -3.66
CA GLY A 50 18.16 1.54 -2.67
C GLY A 50 17.33 2.78 -3.02
N THR A 51 16.48 2.71 -4.05
CA THR A 51 15.68 3.84 -4.52
C THR A 51 14.30 3.89 -3.88
N GLY A 52 14.00 2.97 -2.94
CA GLY A 52 12.71 2.94 -2.28
C GLY A 52 12.54 2.20 -0.99
N LEU A 53 11.46 2.59 -0.32
CA LEU A 53 10.95 1.97 0.89
C LEU A 53 9.91 0.91 0.54
N ALA A 54 9.91 -0.17 1.31
CA ALA A 54 8.86 -1.17 1.30
C ALA A 54 7.55 -0.56 1.81
N PRO A 55 6.38 -1.04 1.37
CA PRO A 55 5.12 -0.69 2.00
C PRO A 55 5.07 -1.27 3.42
N THR A 56 4.36 -0.59 4.31
CA THR A 56 4.01 -1.13 5.62
C THR A 56 2.89 -2.16 5.44
N VAL A 57 3.14 -3.42 5.82
CA VAL A 57 2.10 -4.44 5.83
C VAL A 57 1.30 -4.31 7.12
N VAL A 58 -0.01 -4.22 7.01
CA VAL A 58 -0.97 -4.22 8.14
C VAL A 58 -1.75 -5.52 8.12
N GLU A 59 -2.14 -6.05 9.27
CA GLU A 59 -2.73 -7.37 9.42
C GLU A 59 -4.17 -7.45 8.91
N ASN A 60 -4.94 -6.37 9.10
CA ASN A 60 -6.36 -6.31 8.80
C ASN A 60 -6.84 -4.88 8.50
N MET A 61 -8.12 -4.74 8.17
CA MET A 61 -8.72 -3.46 7.77
C MET A 61 -8.84 -2.46 8.92
N ASP A 62 -9.06 -2.91 10.16
CA ASP A 62 -9.10 -2.03 11.32
C ASP A 62 -7.73 -1.39 11.57
N GLU A 63 -6.65 -2.18 11.45
CA GLU A 63 -5.30 -1.66 11.53
C GLU A 63 -4.99 -0.71 10.36
N MET A 64 -5.41 -1.04 9.13
CA MET A 64 -5.29 -0.14 7.97
C MET A 64 -5.89 1.23 8.28
N ARG A 65 -7.15 1.28 8.76
CA ARG A 65 -7.81 2.55 9.11
C ARG A 65 -7.06 3.32 10.18
N ARG A 66 -6.77 2.66 11.31
CA ARG A 66 -6.08 3.29 12.44
C ARG A 66 -4.74 3.89 12.02
N LYS A 67 -3.96 3.16 11.21
CA LYS A 67 -2.66 3.66 10.75
C LYS A 67 -2.80 4.78 9.72
N LEU A 68 -3.78 4.71 8.83
CA LEU A 68 -4.03 5.79 7.87
C LEU A 68 -4.41 7.11 8.57
N GLU A 69 -5.23 7.03 9.62
CA GLU A 69 -5.61 8.18 10.43
C GLU A 69 -4.44 8.72 11.27
N ALA A 70 -3.60 7.82 11.81
CA ALA A 70 -2.52 8.19 12.73
C ALA A 70 -1.25 8.69 12.04
N MET A 71 -0.99 8.31 10.78
CA MET A 71 0.25 8.64 10.08
C MET A 71 0.00 9.61 8.91
N PRO A 72 0.29 10.92 9.08
CA PRO A 72 0.22 11.89 8.00
C PRO A 72 1.05 11.47 6.78
N GLY A 73 0.51 11.71 5.59
CA GLY A 73 1.15 11.34 4.34
C GLY A 73 1.09 9.83 4.02
N SER A 74 0.37 9.05 4.82
CA SER A 74 0.10 7.66 4.47
C SER A 74 -0.93 7.52 3.34
N ILE A 75 -0.84 6.40 2.62
CA ILE A 75 -1.81 6.00 1.60
C ILE A 75 -2.00 4.49 1.64
N GLY A 76 -3.24 4.07 1.48
CA GLY A 76 -3.64 2.68 1.42
C GLY A 76 -4.98 2.55 0.70
N TYR A 77 -5.63 1.41 0.87
CA TYR A 77 -6.93 1.13 0.27
C TYR A 77 -7.81 0.43 1.30
N ILE A 78 -9.11 0.72 1.25
CA ILE A 78 -10.13 0.17 2.14
C ILE A 78 -11.33 -0.31 1.32
N GLU A 79 -12.10 -1.26 1.86
CA GLU A 79 -13.33 -1.68 1.20
C GLU A 79 -14.42 -0.61 1.38
N LYS A 80 -15.09 -0.23 0.29
CA LYS A 80 -16.14 0.79 0.29
C LYS A 80 -17.38 0.37 1.10
N ASN A 81 -17.61 -0.94 1.24
CA ASN A 81 -18.83 -1.52 1.78
C ASN A 81 -18.60 -2.24 3.12
N GLU A 82 -17.64 -1.80 3.93
CA GLU A 82 -17.59 -2.27 5.30
C GLU A 82 -18.76 -1.64 6.05
N LYS A 83 -19.86 -2.40 6.15
CA LYS A 83 -21.04 -1.99 6.92
C LYS A 83 -20.59 -1.83 8.36
N ASN A 84 -20.60 -0.59 8.82
CA ASN A 84 -20.60 -0.24 10.23
C ASN A 84 -21.88 -0.75 10.89
#